data_AF-K9WJP6-F1
#
_entry.id   AF-K9WJP6-F1
#
_cell.length_a   1.000
_cell.length_b   1.000
_cell.length_c   1.000
_cell.angle_alpha   90.00
_cell.angle_beta   90.00
_cell.angle_gamma   90.00
#
_symmetry.space_group_name_H-M   'P 1'
#
loop_
_entity.id
_entity.type
_entity.pdbx_description
1 polymer ?
#
loop_
_entity_poly.entity_id
_entity_poly.type
_entity_poly.pdbx_seq_one_letter_code
_entity_poly.pdbx_strand_id
1 'polypeptide(L)' 'MADIPELTSLDQATPQELTEIIAELEKYRERLVNDTLSMAQRAKIMKAQALAHLEPNLAQIDSTLQALRERQVAKTNGN' A
#
# COMPACT_ATOMS: atom_id res chain seq x y z
N MET A 1 19.31 -19.78 0.15
CA MET A 1 18.22 -19.02 -0.50
C MET A 1 17.21 -18.75 0.60
N ALA A 2 17.01 -17.48 0.97
CA ALA A 2 15.99 -17.14 1.94
C ALA A 2 14.66 -17.20 1.21
N ASP A 3 13.92 -18.30 1.38
CA ASP A 3 12.50 -18.31 1.12
C ASP A 3 11.90 -17.23 2.00
N ILE A 4 11.43 -16.15 1.38
CA ILE A 4 10.63 -15.12 2.04
C ILE A 4 9.18 -15.57 1.85
N PRO A 5 8.57 -16.28 2.82
CA PRO A 5 7.27 -16.94 2.65
C PRO A 5 6.12 -15.96 2.37
N GLU A 6 6.30 -14.66 2.62
CA GLU A 6 5.29 -13.63 2.31
C GLU A 6 5.04 -13.45 0.81
N LEU A 7 6.07 -13.56 -0.04
CA LEU A 7 5.91 -13.32 -1.49
C LEU A 7 5.21 -14.49 -2.20
N THR A 8 5.50 -15.72 -1.81
CA THR A 8 4.84 -16.93 -2.33
C THR A 8 3.38 -17.00 -1.89
N SER A 9 3.06 -16.51 -0.68
CA SER A 9 1.69 -16.48 -0.15
C SER A 9 0.77 -15.57 -0.98
N LEU A 10 1.28 -14.45 -1.51
CA LEU A 10 0.50 -13.54 -2.35
C LEU A 10 0.17 -14.12 -3.73
N ASP A 11 1.02 -14.99 -4.28
CA ASP A 11 0.74 -15.66 -5.55
C ASP A 11 -0.28 -16.79 -5.40
N GLN A 12 -0.40 -17.37 -4.20
CA GLN A 12 -1.43 -18.36 -3.88
C GLN A 12 -2.72 -17.74 -3.36
N ALA A 13 -2.71 -16.46 -2.99
CA ALA A 13 -3.88 -15.75 -2.50
C ALA A 13 -5.06 -15.81 -3.49
N THR A 14 -6.25 -16.01 -2.95
CA THR A 14 -7.53 -15.94 -3.65
C THR A 14 -7.86 -14.49 -4.02
N PRO A 15 -8.75 -14.26 -5.01
CA PRO A 15 -9.22 -12.91 -5.34
C PRO A 15 -9.81 -12.15 -4.14
N GLN A 16 -10.44 -12.87 -3.21
CA GLN A 16 -11.02 -12.34 -1.98
C GLN A 16 -9.93 -11.87 -1.02
N GLU A 17 -8.93 -12.72 -0.74
CA GLU A 17 -7.79 -12.35 0.11
C GLU A 17 -7.02 -11.16 -0.49
N LEU A 18 -6.83 -11.12 -1.81
CA LEU A 18 -6.24 -9.96 -2.48
C LEU A 18 -7.08 -8.68 -2.30
N THR A 19 -8.42 -8.80 -2.29
CA THR A 19 -9.32 -7.65 -2.02
C THR A 19 -9.09 -7.11 -0.61
N GLU A 20 -9.01 -8.00 0.38
CA GLU A 20 -8.79 -7.63 1.78
C GLU A 20 -7.42 -6.96 1.97
N ILE A 21 -6.36 -7.55 1.40
CA ILE A 21 -5.00 -7.00 1.44
C ILE A 21 -4.95 -5.60 0.78
N ILE A 22 -5.57 -5.44 -0.39
CA ILE A 22 -5.66 -4.14 -1.07
C ILE A 22 -6.36 -3.11 -0.16
N ALA A 23 -7.51 -3.46 0.41
CA ALA A 23 -8.27 -2.57 1.27
C ALA A 23 -7.50 -2.17 2.55
N GLU A 24 -6.79 -3.12 3.16
CA GLU A 24 -5.94 -2.84 4.32
C GLU A 24 -4.78 -1.90 3.97
N LEU A 25 -4.14 -2.12 2.83
CA LEU A 25 -3.01 -1.31 2.38
C LEU A 25 -3.46 0.12 1.98
N GLU A 26 -4.63 0.27 1.39
CA GLU A 26 -5.25 1.59 1.13
C GLU A 26 -5.54 2.34 2.43
N LYS A 27 -6.12 1.65 3.42
CA LYS A 27 -6.38 2.24 4.74
C LYS A 27 -5.10 2.62 5.47
N TYR A 28 -4.05 1.81 5.34
CA TYR A 28 -2.74 2.13 5.88
C TYR A 28 -2.16 3.38 5.23
N ARG A 29 -2.24 3.49 3.90
CA ARG A 29 -1.82 4.67 3.16
C ARG A 29 -2.52 5.94 3.64
N GLU A 30 -3.84 5.88 3.81
CA GLU A 30 -4.63 7.01 4.31
C GLU A 30 -4.22 7.41 5.72
N ARG A 31 -4.10 6.44 6.63
CA ARG A 31 -3.64 6.68 8.01
C ARG A 31 -2.27 7.33 8.03
N LEU A 32 -1.33 6.84 7.23
CA LEU A 32 0.03 7.35 7.16
C LEU A 32 0.05 8.83 6.74
N VAL A 33 -0.75 9.22 5.74
CA VAL A 33 -0.91 10.62 5.34
C VAL A 33 -1.50 11.43 6.49
N ASN A 34 -2.60 10.98 7.08
CA ASN A 34 -3.30 11.70 8.14
C ASN A 34 -2.43 11.91 9.39
N ASP A 35 -1.70 10.87 9.82
CA ASP A 35 -0.79 10.92 10.95
C ASP A 35 0.37 11.87 10.66
N THR A 36 0.97 11.78 9.47
CA THR A 36 2.07 12.68 9.06
C THR A 36 1.62 14.14 9.01
N LEU A 37 0.45 14.42 8.44
CA LEU A 37 -0.11 15.77 8.40
C LEU A 37 -0.43 16.31 9.80
N SER A 38 -0.98 15.46 10.67
CA SER A 38 -1.28 15.82 12.06
C SER A 38 0.00 16.13 12.85
N MET A 39 1.05 15.33 12.67
CA MET A 39 2.36 15.57 13.26
C MET A 39 3.02 16.83 12.71
N ALA A 40 2.97 17.03 11.39
CA ALA A 40 3.51 18.21 10.74
C ALA A 40 2.82 19.49 11.24
N GLN A 41 1.49 19.47 11.39
CA GLN A 41 0.74 20.59 11.94
C GLN A 41 1.20 20.92 13.38
N ARG A 42 1.36 19.91 14.23
CA ARG A 42 1.86 20.10 15.61
C ARG A 42 3.29 20.64 15.63
N ALA A 43 4.13 20.19 14.70
CA ALA A 43 5.51 20.64 14.53
C ALA A 43 5.64 21.97 13.74
N LYS A 44 4.53 22.57 13.30
CA LYS A 44 4.49 23.77 12.44
C LYS A 44 5.27 23.59 11.12
N ILE A 45 5.39 22.36 10.63
CA ILE A 45 5.96 22.04 9.32
C ILE A 45 4.90 22.29 8.25
N MET A 46 5.31 22.91 7.14
CA MET A 46 4.41 23.14 6.02
C MET A 46 3.93 21.82 5.41
N LYS A 47 2.63 21.75 5.08
CA LYS A 47 2.01 20.57 4.44
C LYS A 47 2.82 20.06 3.25
N ALA A 48 3.28 20.95 2.37
CA ALA A 48 4.06 20.59 1.19
C ALA A 48 5.36 19.85 1.54
N GLN A 49 6.07 20.32 2.58
CA GLN A 49 7.29 19.68 3.05
C GLN A 49 6.99 18.30 3.68
N ALA A 50 5.95 18.21 4.51
CA ALA A 50 5.54 16.95 5.11
C ALA A 50 5.15 15.89 4.05
N LEU A 51 4.43 16.31 3.00
CA LEU A 51 4.07 15.44 1.90
C LEU A 51 5.28 15.04 1.05
N ALA A 52 6.23 15.95 0.80
CA ALA A 52 7.46 15.62 0.08
C ALA A 52 8.31 14.55 0.79
N HIS A 53 8.34 14.58 2.13
CA HIS A 53 8.99 13.53 2.92
C HIS A 53 8.25 12.18 2.83
N LEU A 54 6.94 12.21 2.61
CA LEU A 54 6.10 11.03 2.57
C LEU A 54 5.97 10.42 1.17
N GLU A 55 6.14 11.23 0.12
CA GLU A 55 6.06 10.85 -1.29
C GLU A 55 6.75 9.53 -1.64
N PRO A 56 8.02 9.27 -1.27
CA PRO A 56 8.67 8.00 -1.63
C PRO A 56 7.96 6.78 -1.04
N ASN A 57 7.48 6.87 0.20
CA ASN A 57 6.73 5.77 0.84
C ASN A 57 5.36 5.59 0.19
N LEU A 58 4.66 6.69 -0.13
CA LEU A 58 3.38 6.62 -0.84
C LEU A 58 3.55 6.00 -2.23
N ALA A 59 4.60 6.36 -2.96
CA ALA A 59 4.89 5.81 -4.27
C ALA A 59 5.16 4.30 -4.21
N GLN A 60 5.87 3.82 -3.18
CA GLN A 60 6.07 2.38 -2.96
C GLN A 60 4.76 1.65 -2.65
N ILE A 61 3.92 2.23 -1.79
CA ILE A 61 2.60 1.67 -1.47
C ILE A 61 1.71 1.65 -2.72
N ASP A 62 1.69 2.73 -3.49
CA ASP A 62 0.90 2.86 -4.72
C ASP A 62 1.35 1.85 -5.79
N SER A 63 2.67 1.65 -5.95
CA SER A 63 3.20 0.62 -6.83
C SER A 63 2.80 -0.79 -6.38
N THR A 64 2.78 -1.04 -5.07
CA THR A 64 2.37 -2.33 -4.51
C THR A 64 0.88 -2.57 -4.72
N LEU A 65 0.04 -1.56 -4.46
CA LEU A 65 -1.39 -1.60 -4.72
C LEU A 65 -1.69 -1.90 -6.18
N GLN A 66 -0.96 -1.26 -7.09
CA GLN A 66 -1.11 -1.50 -8.52
C GLN A 66 -0.79 -2.95 -8.89
N ALA A 67 0.34 -3.48 -8.40
CA ALA A 67 0.71 -4.88 -8.64
C ALA A 67 -0.30 -5.88 -8.06
N LEU A 68 -0.86 -5.61 -6.87
CA LEU A 68 -1.89 -6.45 -6.25
C LEU A 68 -3.19 -6.43 -7.06
N ARG A 69 -3.62 -5.25 -7.54
CA ARG A 69 -4.80 -5.11 -8.40
C ARG A 69 -4.62 -5.85 -9.73
N GLU A 70 -3.45 -5.75 -10.34
CA GLU A 70 -3.13 -6.49 -11.58
C GLU A 70 -3.21 -8.01 -11.36
N ARG A 71 -2.65 -8.51 -10.25
CA ARG A 71 -2.75 -9.92 -9.86
C ARG A 71 -4.19 -10.35 -9.61
N GLN A 72 -4.99 -9.52 -8.93
CA GLN A 72 -6.39 -9.79 -8.68
C GLN A 72 -7.17 -9.93 -10.00
N VAL A 73 -7.00 -8.98 -10.91
CA VAL A 73 -7.63 -9.01 -12.24
C VAL A 73 -7.20 -10.23 -13.04
N ALA A 74 -5.92 -10.60 -13.01
CA ALA A 74 -5.43 -11.79 -13.68
C ALA A 74 -6.09 -13.07 -13.14
N LYS A 75 -6.33 -13.16 -11.82
CA LYS A 75 -7.02 -14.31 -11.19
C LYS A 75 -8.52 -14.32 -11.42
N THR A 76 -9.17 -13.16 -11.54
CA THR A 76 -10.62 -13.09 -11.85
C THR A 76 -10.92 -13.34 -13.33
N ASN A 77 -10.01 -12.95 -14.23
CA ASN A 77 -10.18 -13.12 -15.68
C ASN A 77 -9.63 -14.46 -16.22
N GLY A 78 -8.78 -15.14 -15.43
CA GLY A 78 -8.16 -16.42 -15.79
C GLY A 78 -8.97 -17.67 -15.42
N ASN A 79 -10.23 -17.51 -15.01
CA ASN A 79 -11.18 -18.61 -14.76
C ASN A 79 -12.19 -18.74 -15.90
#